data_AF-A0A2V7MXU6-F1
#
_entry.id   AF-A0A2V7MXU6-F1
#
_cell.length_a   1.000
_cell.length_b   1.000
_cell.length_c   1.000
_cell.angle_alpha   90.00
_cell.angle_beta   90.00
_cell.angle_gamma   90.00
#
_symmetry.space_group_name_H-M   'P 1'
#
loop_
_entity.id
_entity.type
_entity.pdbx_description
1 polymer ?
#
loop_
_entity_poly.entity_id
_entity_poly.type
_entity_poly.pdbx_seq_one_letter_code
_entity_poly.pdbx_strand_id
1 'polypeptide(L)'
;MTEAPGRVEAFSDGVFAIAITLLILEIRVPHVEHGLWAGLLALWPSYVAFLLSFVVILIEWVNHHELLRNVRGVSYPYLFANGLLLLTVTFVPFPTAVLAAYLGTSEAKTAVAFYCGAFVVNALLVALVQPVIGLLINVSLWILWIRLGYREERAVR
;
A
#
# COMPACT_ATOMS: atom_id res chain seq x y z
N MET A 1 -7.27 -31.01 4.85
CA MET A 1 -8.42 -30.14 5.22
C MET A 1 -8.24 -28.81 4.52
N THR A 2 -9.24 -28.38 3.77
CA THR A 2 -9.29 -27.06 3.15
C THR A 2 -10.30 -26.20 3.91
N GLU A 3 -9.89 -25.03 4.40
CA GLU A 3 -10.79 -24.06 5.01
C GLU A 3 -11.64 -23.37 3.93
N ALA A 4 -12.81 -22.87 4.34
CA ALA A 4 -13.68 -22.07 3.47
C ALA A 4 -13.03 -20.70 3.18
N PRO A 5 -12.89 -20.28 1.91
CA PRO A 5 -12.21 -19.04 1.53
C PRO A 5 -12.78 -17.79 2.21
N GLY A 6 -14.11 -17.72 2.39
CA GLY A 6 -14.78 -16.52 2.91
C GLY A 6 -14.39 -16.12 4.33
N ARG A 7 -13.96 -17.06 5.19
CA ARG A 7 -13.45 -16.69 6.53
C ARG A 7 -12.09 -16.01 6.46
N VAL A 8 -11.22 -16.47 5.57
CA VAL A 8 -9.89 -15.91 5.35
C VAL A 8 -10.01 -14.54 4.71
N GLU A 9 -10.92 -14.40 3.74
CA GLU A 9 -11.26 -13.13 3.09
C GLU A 9 -11.73 -12.08 4.11
N ALA A 10 -12.75 -12.40 4.91
CA ALA A 10 -13.29 -11.47 5.91
C ALA A 10 -12.24 -11.04 6.96
N PHE A 11 -11.36 -11.96 7.38
CA PHE A 11 -10.26 -11.63 8.29
C PHE A 11 -9.26 -10.67 7.62
N SER A 12 -8.82 -10.99 6.39
CA SER A 12 -7.91 -10.14 5.63
C SER A 12 -8.50 -8.75 5.38
N ASP A 13 -9.76 -8.65 4.96
CA ASP A 13 -10.45 -7.37 4.73
C ASP A 13 -10.43 -6.48 5.98
N GLY A 14 -10.68 -7.07 7.16
CA GLY A 14 -10.60 -6.36 8.43
C GLY A 14 -9.19 -5.80 8.70
N VAL A 15 -8.15 -6.60 8.44
CA VAL A 15 -6.76 -6.17 8.61
C VAL A 15 -6.39 -5.06 7.63
N PHE A 16 -6.74 -5.19 6.35
CA PHE A 16 -6.51 -4.15 5.34
C PHE A 16 -7.22 -2.84 5.72
N ALA A 17 -8.49 -2.89 6.12
CA ALA A 17 -9.25 -1.72 6.53
C ALA A 17 -8.60 -0.98 7.72
N ILE A 18 -8.14 -1.73 8.74
CA ILE A 18 -7.44 -1.14 9.88
C ILE A 18 -6.11 -0.53 9.44
N ALA A 19 -5.29 -1.25 8.64
CA ALA A 19 -4.00 -0.75 8.19
C ALA A 19 -4.13 0.56 7.39
N ILE A 20 -5.08 0.63 6.46
CA ILE A 20 -5.36 1.84 5.66
C ILE A 20 -5.77 3.00 6.57
N THR A 21 -6.67 2.76 7.53
CA THR A 21 -7.20 3.83 8.39
C THR A 21 -6.18 4.31 9.42
N LEU A 22 -5.25 3.46 9.87
CA LEU A 22 -4.17 3.87 10.78
C LEU A 22 -3.18 4.85 10.15
N LEU A 23 -3.04 4.86 8.81
CA LEU A 23 -2.14 5.80 8.12
C LEU A 23 -2.44 7.27 8.44
N ILE A 24 -3.70 7.62 8.72
CA ILE A 24 -4.08 9.01 9.03
C ILE A 24 -3.41 9.51 10.31
N LEU A 25 -3.07 8.61 11.24
CA LEU A 25 -2.43 8.96 12.50
C LEU A 25 -0.99 9.47 12.31
N GLU A 26 -0.39 9.22 11.14
CA GLU A 26 0.94 9.75 10.81
C GLU A 26 0.92 11.21 10.35
N ILE A 27 -0.26 11.75 10.03
CA ILE A 27 -0.43 13.19 9.80
C ILE A 27 -0.69 13.86 11.16
N ARG A 28 0.40 14.29 11.79
CA ARG A 28 0.35 14.93 13.11
C ARG A 28 -0.02 16.40 12.99
N VAL A 29 -0.84 16.89 13.92
CA VAL A 29 -1.20 18.31 14.03
C VAL A 29 0.07 19.14 14.23
N PRO A 30 0.31 20.20 13.43
CA PRO A 30 1.56 20.93 13.49
C PRO A 30 1.61 21.80 14.75
N HIS A 31 2.79 21.90 15.37
CA HIS A 31 3.04 22.89 16.41
C HIS A 31 3.36 24.22 15.73
N VAL A 32 2.55 25.25 15.98
CA VAL A 32 2.56 26.48 15.19
C VAL A 32 3.03 27.67 16.02
N GLU A 33 4.20 28.21 15.65
CA GLU A 33 4.74 29.46 16.22
C GLU A 33 4.45 30.68 15.33
N HIS A 34 4.25 30.47 14.02
CA HIS A 34 4.16 31.54 13.00
C HIS A 34 2.87 31.50 12.17
N GLY A 35 1.80 30.92 12.73
CA GLY A 35 0.46 30.87 12.12
C GLY A 35 0.06 29.50 11.57
N LEU A 36 -1.24 29.19 11.66
CA LEU A 36 -1.79 27.87 11.36
C LEU A 36 -1.59 27.45 9.89
N TRP A 37 -1.82 28.36 8.95
CA TRP A 37 -1.71 28.06 7.51
C TRP A 37 -0.30 27.63 7.11
N ALA A 38 0.74 28.30 7.62
CA ALA A 38 2.12 27.94 7.35
C ALA A 38 2.47 26.56 7.92
N GLY A 39 2.01 26.25 9.14
CA GLY A 39 2.19 24.93 9.74
C GLY A 39 1.50 23.81 8.95
N LEU A 40 0.28 24.05 8.46
CA LEU A 40 -0.46 23.07 7.64
C LEU A 40 0.22 22.82 6.29
N LEU A 41 0.81 23.85 5.67
CA LEU A 41 1.59 23.70 4.43
C LEU A 41 2.91 22.96 4.66
N ALA A 42 3.54 23.14 5.83
CA ALA A 42 4.77 22.44 6.18
C ALA A 42 4.60 20.92 6.33
N LEU A 43 3.37 20.42 6.52
CA LEU A 43 3.03 19.00 6.58
C LEU A 43 2.95 18.31 5.22
N TRP A 44 3.31 18.99 4.12
CA TRP A 44 3.33 18.39 2.78
C TRP A 44 4.03 17.01 2.70
N PRO A 45 5.14 16.73 3.43
CA PRO A 45 5.78 15.42 3.38
C PRO A 45 4.88 14.31 3.92
N SER A 46 4.15 14.59 5.01
CA SER A 46 3.18 13.67 5.60
C SER A 46 2.02 13.38 4.66
N TYR A 47 1.50 14.39 3.95
CA TYR A 47 0.43 14.19 2.97
C TYR A 47 0.87 13.29 1.81
N VAL A 48 2.08 13.50 1.30
CA VAL A 48 2.64 12.67 0.22
C VAL A 48 2.86 11.24 0.68
N ALA A 49 3.51 11.04 1.83
CA ALA A 49 3.76 9.70 2.37
C ALA A 49 2.45 8.94 2.65
N PHE A 50 1.47 9.62 3.26
CA PHE A 50 0.13 9.10 3.51
C PHE A 50 -0.54 8.65 2.22
N LEU A 51 -0.61 9.54 1.21
CA LEU A 51 -1.33 9.26 -0.03
C LEU A 51 -0.70 8.10 -0.80
N LEU A 52 0.64 8.07 -0.90
CA LEU A 52 1.36 6.98 -1.55
C LEU A 52 1.08 5.64 -0.86
N SER A 53 1.16 5.61 0.46
CA SER A 53 0.96 4.37 1.22
C SER A 53 -0.50 3.91 1.18
N PHE A 54 -1.45 4.84 1.26
CA PHE A 54 -2.88 4.56 1.14
C PHE A 54 -3.18 3.89 -0.20
N VAL A 55 -2.68 4.45 -1.30
CA VAL A 55 -2.91 3.90 -2.65
C VAL A 55 -2.28 2.53 -2.79
N VAL A 56 -1.08 2.30 -2.26
CA VAL A 56 -0.43 0.98 -2.33
C VAL A 56 -1.23 -0.07 -1.56
N ILE A 57 -1.61 0.18 -0.31
CA ILE A 57 -2.40 -0.79 0.47
C ILE A 57 -3.76 -1.03 -0.20
N LEU A 58 -4.40 0.00 -0.78
CA LEU A 58 -5.66 -0.15 -1.50
C LEU A 58 -5.50 -1.06 -2.73
N ILE A 59 -4.44 -0.90 -3.52
CA ILE A 59 -4.15 -1.75 -4.67
C ILE A 59 -3.89 -3.19 -4.22
N GLU A 60 -3.16 -3.38 -3.11
CA GLU A 60 -2.92 -4.71 -2.55
C GLU A 60 -4.20 -5.38 -2.08
N TRP A 61 -5.10 -4.64 -1.44
CA TRP A 61 -6.42 -5.15 -1.06
C TRP A 61 -7.25 -5.58 -2.27
N VAL A 62 -7.31 -4.76 -3.33
CA VAL A 62 -8.02 -5.11 -4.58
C VAL A 62 -7.45 -6.39 -5.18
N ASN A 63 -6.12 -6.51 -5.23
CA ASN A 63 -5.45 -7.70 -5.77
C ASN A 63 -5.68 -8.94 -4.89
N HIS A 64 -5.73 -8.77 -3.58
CA HIS A 64 -6.01 -9.84 -2.62
C HIS A 64 -7.45 -10.35 -2.74
N HIS A 65 -8.42 -9.44 -2.86
CA HIS A 65 -9.83 -9.77 -3.06
C HIS A 65 -10.05 -10.56 -4.36
N GLU A 66 -9.48 -10.12 -5.48
CA GLU A 66 -9.58 -10.84 -6.76
C GLU A 66 -8.91 -12.23 -6.74
N LEU A 67 -7.85 -12.41 -5.95
CA LEU A 67 -7.22 -13.71 -5.77
C LEU A 67 -8.16 -14.67 -5.04
N LEU A 68 -8.73 -14.25 -3.90
CA LEU A 68 -9.60 -15.11 -3.10
C LEU A 68 -10.91 -15.45 -3.80
N ARG A 69 -11.44 -14.54 -4.64
CA ARG A 69 -12.66 -14.77 -5.44
C ARG A 69 -12.56 -16.00 -6.37
N ASN A 70 -11.35 -16.34 -6.82
CA ASN A 70 -11.10 -17.45 -7.74
C ASN A 70 -10.69 -18.76 -7.03
N VAL A 71 -10.56 -18.76 -5.70
CA VAL A 71 -10.08 -19.91 -4.92
C VAL A 71 -11.26 -20.75 -4.41
N ARG A 72 -11.23 -22.06 -4.68
CA ARG A 72 -12.27 -23.02 -4.24
C ARG A 72 -12.05 -23.57 -2.83
N GLY A 73 -10.88 -23.39 -2.25
CA GLY A 73 -10.53 -23.86 -0.91
C GLY A 73 -9.12 -23.44 -0.52
N VAL A 74 -8.91 -23.22 0.77
CA VAL A 74 -7.63 -22.68 1.29
C VAL A 74 -6.84 -23.75 2.01
N SER A 75 -5.56 -23.92 1.67
CA SER A 75 -4.64 -24.86 2.31
C SER A 75 -3.87 -24.24 3.48
N TYR A 76 -3.34 -25.05 4.40
CA TYR A 76 -2.55 -24.55 5.53
C TYR A 76 -1.32 -23.71 5.12
N PRO A 77 -0.50 -24.11 4.13
CA PRO A 77 0.61 -23.28 3.67
C PRO A 77 0.15 -21.92 3.15
N TYR A 78 -1.01 -21.86 2.49
CA TYR A 78 -1.60 -20.61 2.05
C TYR A 78 -2.01 -19.73 3.23
N LEU A 79 -2.58 -20.29 4.32
CA LEU A 79 -2.93 -19.52 5.51
C LEU A 79 -1.71 -18.81 6.12
N PHE A 80 -0.59 -19.52 6.24
CA PHE A 80 0.67 -18.92 6.73
C PHE A 80 1.21 -17.87 5.78
N ALA A 81 1.17 -18.12 4.47
CA ALA A 81 1.61 -17.15 3.47
C ALA A 81 0.73 -15.88 3.48
N ASN A 82 -0.60 -16.04 3.62
CA ASN A 82 -1.54 -14.94 3.81
C ASN A 82 -1.26 -14.18 5.10
N GLY A 83 -1.01 -14.86 6.22
CA GLY A 83 -0.64 -14.21 7.47
C GLY A 83 0.65 -13.39 7.36
N LEU A 84 1.64 -13.88 6.64
CA LEU A 84 2.89 -13.16 6.40
C LEU A 84 2.69 -11.92 5.51
N LEU A 85 1.81 -12.00 4.50
CA LEU A 85 1.37 -10.84 3.73
C LEU A 85 0.64 -9.80 4.61
N LEU A 86 -0.28 -10.24 5.46
CA LEU A 86 -1.00 -9.34 6.35
C LEU A 86 -0.05 -8.64 7.33
N LEU A 87 0.99 -9.34 7.82
CA LEU A 87 2.01 -8.75 8.68
C LEU A 87 2.70 -7.56 7.99
N THR A 88 3.08 -7.70 6.72
CA THR A 88 3.73 -6.59 6.00
C THR A 88 2.79 -5.43 5.75
N VAL A 89 1.52 -5.69 5.42
CA VAL A 89 0.49 -4.66 5.28
C VAL A 89 0.33 -3.87 6.57
N THR A 90 0.26 -4.55 7.72
CA THR A 90 0.18 -3.86 9.04
C THR A 90 1.44 -3.09 9.40
N PHE A 91 2.58 -3.40 8.78
CA PHE A 91 3.84 -2.73 9.03
C PHE A 91 3.99 -1.43 8.21
N VAL A 92 3.25 -1.28 7.09
CA VAL A 92 3.32 -0.11 6.19
C VAL A 92 3.23 1.26 6.90
N PRO A 93 2.40 1.48 7.94
CA PRO A 93 2.36 2.77 8.63
C PRO A 93 3.72 3.21 9.18
N PHE A 94 4.58 2.29 9.61
CA PHE A 94 5.88 2.64 10.17
C PHE A 94 6.86 3.24 9.15
N PRO A 95 7.17 2.60 8.01
CA PRO A 95 7.96 3.23 6.94
C PRO A 95 7.33 4.53 6.42
N THR A 96 6.00 4.63 6.40
CA THR A 96 5.27 5.85 6.02
C THR A 96 5.61 7.01 6.96
N ALA A 97 5.58 6.76 8.28
CA ALA A 97 5.95 7.71 9.30
C ALA A 97 7.41 8.17 9.18
N VAL A 98 8.32 7.23 8.92
CA VAL A 98 9.75 7.52 8.72
C VAL A 98 9.95 8.40 7.49
N LEU A 99 9.29 8.09 6.38
CA LEU A 99 9.33 8.92 5.18
C LEU A 99 8.78 10.32 5.47
N ALA A 100 7.60 10.42 6.08
CA ALA A 100 6.97 11.69 6.42
C ALA A 100 7.85 12.58 7.31
N ALA A 101 8.55 12.00 8.28
CA ALA A 101 9.36 12.74 9.24
C ALA A 101 10.67 13.30 8.65
N TYR A 102 11.27 12.60 7.69
CA TYR A 102 12.61 12.91 7.19
C TYR A 102 12.65 13.38 5.73
N LEU A 103 11.55 13.33 5.00
CA LEU A 103 11.46 13.85 3.64
C LEU A 103 11.61 15.38 3.65
N GLY A 104 12.59 15.88 2.89
CA GLY A 104 13.00 17.30 2.91
C GLY A 104 14.15 17.64 3.87
N THR A 105 14.66 16.65 4.63
CA THR A 105 15.86 16.80 5.49
C THR A 105 17.12 16.21 4.83
N SER A 106 18.29 16.36 5.47
CA SER A 106 19.54 15.72 5.02
C SER A 106 19.46 14.19 4.98
N GLU A 107 18.60 13.60 5.81
CA GLU A 107 18.42 12.14 5.94
C GLU A 107 17.37 11.56 4.98
N ALA A 108 16.83 12.38 4.07
CA ALA A 108 15.78 11.95 3.13
C ALA A 108 16.16 10.71 2.32
N LYS A 109 17.44 10.55 1.94
CA LYS A 109 17.92 9.37 1.19
C LYS A 109 17.73 8.07 1.98
N THR A 110 18.06 8.08 3.26
CA THR A 110 17.91 6.93 4.16
C THR A 110 16.44 6.59 4.37
N ALA A 111 15.60 7.62 4.59
CA ALA A 111 14.17 7.45 4.77
C ALA A 111 13.48 6.87 3.51
N VAL A 112 13.82 7.38 2.33
CA VAL A 112 13.33 6.86 1.04
C VAL A 112 13.83 5.43 0.81
N ALA A 113 15.10 5.14 1.07
CA ALA A 113 15.63 3.79 0.93
C ALA A 113 14.93 2.78 1.86
N PHE A 114 14.65 3.18 3.11
CA PHE A 114 13.92 2.35 4.06
C PHE A 114 12.46 2.12 3.61
N TYR A 115 11.77 3.18 3.20
CA TYR A 115 10.41 3.11 2.65
C TYR A 115 10.34 2.18 1.44
N CYS A 116 11.18 2.41 0.43
CA CYS A 116 11.24 1.57 -0.77
C CYS A 116 11.62 0.12 -0.43
N GLY A 117 12.57 -0.09 0.49
CA GLY A 117 12.97 -1.42 0.94
C GLY A 117 11.82 -2.19 1.58
N ALA A 118 11.01 -1.54 2.41
CA ALA A 118 9.81 -2.15 2.99
C ALA A 118 8.80 -2.57 1.92
N PHE A 119 8.54 -1.73 0.91
CA PHE A 119 7.65 -2.08 -0.20
C PHE A 119 8.22 -3.15 -1.14
N VAL A 120 9.55 -3.23 -1.30
CA VAL A 120 10.18 -4.33 -2.03
C VAL A 120 9.96 -5.66 -1.29
N VAL A 121 10.16 -5.70 0.02
CA VAL A 121 9.88 -6.90 0.84
C VAL A 121 8.40 -7.27 0.73
N ASN A 122 7.50 -6.29 0.83
CA ASN A 122 6.07 -6.51 0.65
C ASN A 122 5.76 -7.13 -0.72
N ALA A 123 6.30 -6.54 -1.80
CA ALA A 123 6.10 -7.02 -3.17
C ALA A 123 6.62 -8.46 -3.37
N LEU A 124 7.75 -8.82 -2.77
CA LEU A 124 8.28 -10.18 -2.82
C LEU A 124 7.36 -11.19 -2.12
N LEU A 125 6.75 -10.81 -0.99
CA LEU A 125 5.81 -11.65 -0.26
C LEU A 125 4.47 -11.78 -0.98
N VAL A 126 3.98 -10.70 -1.60
CA VAL A 126 2.83 -10.75 -2.52
C VAL A 126 3.11 -11.73 -3.67
N ALA A 127 4.30 -11.67 -4.28
CA ALA A 127 4.69 -12.57 -5.36
C ALA A 127 4.72 -14.05 -4.94
N LEU A 128 5.08 -14.34 -3.69
CA LEU A 128 5.04 -15.69 -3.12
C LEU A 128 3.60 -16.23 -3.00
N VAL A 129 2.64 -15.35 -2.67
CA VAL A 129 1.22 -15.70 -2.51
C VAL A 129 0.49 -15.73 -3.87
N GLN A 130 0.92 -14.93 -4.85
CA GLN A 130 0.24 -14.72 -6.14
C GLN A 130 1.11 -15.06 -7.37
N PRO A 131 1.29 -16.34 -7.74
CA PRO A 131 2.32 -16.71 -8.71
C PRO A 131 2.09 -16.28 -10.19
N VAL A 132 0.91 -15.77 -10.60
CA VAL A 132 0.67 -15.38 -12.02
C VAL A 132 -0.14 -14.10 -12.18
N ILE A 133 -1.14 -13.88 -11.32
CA ILE A 133 -2.04 -12.71 -11.42
C ILE A 133 -1.34 -11.42 -10.98
N GLY A 134 -0.46 -11.46 -9.97
CA GLY A 134 0.29 -10.29 -9.52
C GLY A 134 1.24 -9.72 -10.58
N LEU A 135 1.87 -10.59 -11.39
CA LEU A 135 2.73 -10.17 -12.50
C LEU A 135 1.90 -9.55 -13.64
N LEU A 136 0.75 -10.14 -13.97
CA LEU A 136 -0.15 -9.64 -15.00
C LEU A 136 -0.84 -8.34 -14.58
N ILE A 137 -1.21 -8.19 -13.31
CA ILE A 137 -1.83 -6.96 -12.79
C ILE A 137 -0.83 -5.81 -12.79
N ASN A 138 0.40 -6.02 -12.30
CA ASN A 138 1.44 -4.99 -12.29
C ASN A 138 1.74 -4.48 -13.72
N VAL A 139 1.82 -5.41 -14.69
CA VAL A 139 1.94 -5.07 -16.11
C VAL A 139 0.66 -4.37 -16.64
N SER A 140 -0.53 -4.78 -16.21
CA SER A 140 -1.79 -4.20 -16.66
C SER A 140 -2.06 -2.80 -16.10
N LEU A 141 -1.59 -2.47 -14.89
CA LEU A 141 -1.65 -1.11 -14.33
C LEU A 141 -0.72 -0.17 -15.09
N TRP A 142 0.47 -0.65 -15.49
CA TRP A 142 1.35 0.06 -16.43
C TRP A 142 0.67 0.27 -17.80
N ILE A 143 0.02 -0.75 -18.36
CA ILE A 143 -0.71 -0.65 -19.64
C ILE A 143 -1.92 0.27 -19.53
N LEU A 144 -2.66 0.22 -18.42
CA LEU A 144 -3.83 1.07 -18.18
C LEU A 144 -3.41 2.53 -18.06
N TRP A 145 -2.32 2.82 -17.35
CA TRP A 145 -1.74 4.15 -17.24
C TRP A 145 -1.26 4.67 -18.62
N ILE A 146 -0.59 3.84 -19.42
CA ILE A 146 -0.25 4.16 -20.82
C ILE A 146 -1.51 4.42 -21.66
N ARG A 147 -2.55 3.58 -21.54
CA ARG A 147 -3.79 3.71 -22.32
C ARG A 147 -4.61 4.93 -21.92
N LEU A 148 -4.62 5.30 -20.65
CA LEU A 148 -5.27 6.51 -20.15
C LEU A 148 -4.49 7.75 -20.58
N GLY A 149 -3.15 7.74 -20.47
CA GLY A 149 -2.29 8.83 -20.97
C GLY A 149 -2.42 9.07 -22.48
N TYR A 150 -2.48 8.01 -23.28
CA TYR A 150 -2.69 8.11 -24.74
C TYR A 150 -4.11 8.52 -25.16
N ARG A 151 -5.10 8.41 -24.26
CA ARG A 151 -6.49 8.79 -24.57
C ARG A 151 -6.71 10.29 -24.47
N GLU A 152 -6.00 10.97 -23.58
CA GLU A 152 -6.11 12.43 -23.43
C GLU A 152 -5.47 13.17 -24.62
N GLU A 153 -4.32 12.71 -25.13
CA GLU A 153 -3.66 13.34 -26.28
C GLU A 153 -4.49 13.32 -27.58
N ARG A 154 -5.41 12.37 -27.71
CA ARG A 154 -6.31 12.26 -28.87
C ARG A 154 -7.63 13.01 -28.71
N ALA A 155 -8.00 13.40 -27.48
CA ALA A 155 -9.24 14.15 -27.25
C ALA A 155 -9.06 15.67 -27.46
N VAL A 156 -7.83 16.14 -27.61
CA VAL A 156 -7.46 17.57 -27.71
C VAL A 156 -7.02 17.97 -29.14
N ARG A 157 -7.11 17.06 -30.11
CA ARG A 157 -6.89 17.33 -31.55
C ARG A 157 -8.17 17.12 -32.34
#